data_AF-A0A060Q3L4-F1
#
_entry.id   AF-A0A060Q3L4-F1
#
_cell.length_a   1.000
_cell.length_b   1.000
_cell.length_c   1.000
_cell.angle_alpha   90.00
_cell.angle_beta   90.00
_cell.angle_gamma   90.00
#
_symmetry.space_group_name_H-M   'P 1'
#
loop_
_entity.id
_entity.type
_entity.pdbx_description
1 polymer ?
#
loop_
_entity_poly.entity_id
_entity_poly.type
_entity_poly.pdbx_seq_one_letter_code
_entity_poly.pdbx_strand_id
1 'polypeptide(L)' 'MSNLNTELLNAAKNGDIEKVKSLISEGADVNVVDKNGDTPLIWAATNGHKETVETLLKVKGIDVNVKGQYGYTPLHSAA' A
#
# COMPACT_ATOMS: atom_id res chain seq x y z
N MET A 1 4.94 3.11 -14.78
CA MET A 1 4.34 2.20 -13.78
C MET A 1 4.15 0.85 -14.44
N SER A 2 4.66 -0.25 -13.86
CA SER A 2 4.27 -1.59 -14.32
C SER A 2 2.79 -1.84 -14.00
N ASN A 3 2.13 -2.74 -14.71
CA ASN A 3 0.72 -3.08 -14.43
C ASN A 3 0.54 -3.56 -12.97
N LEU A 4 1.45 -4.41 -12.49
CA LEU A 4 1.45 -4.94 -11.12
C LEU A 4 1.41 -3.85 -10.03
N ASN A 5 2.17 -2.77 -10.20
CA ASN A 5 2.23 -1.68 -9.23
C ASN A 5 0.90 -0.90 -9.15
N THR A 6 0.29 -0.62 -10.30
CA THR A 6 -1.05 -0.01 -10.36
C THR A 6 -2.10 -0.92 -9.75
N GLU A 7 -2.01 -2.23 -10.02
CA GLU A 7 -2.92 -3.22 -9.44
C GLU A 7 -2.75 -3.34 -7.93
N LEU A 8 -1.52 -3.24 -7.41
CA LEU A 8 -1.25 -3.30 -5.98
C LEU A 8 -1.85 -2.11 -5.24
N LEU A 9 -1.73 -0.90 -5.80
CA LEU A 9 -2.37 0.30 -5.26
C LEU A 9 -3.89 0.12 -5.16
N ASN A 10 -4.53 -0.39 -6.23
CA ASN A 10 -5.97 -0.63 -6.24
C ASN A 10 -6.39 -1.74 -5.27
N ALA A 11 -5.63 -2.85 -5.21
CA ALA A 11 -5.91 -3.94 -4.29
C ALA A 11 -5.81 -3.49 -2.82
N ALA A 12 -4.76 -2.74 -2.48
CA ALA A 12 -4.58 -2.20 -1.14
C ALA A 12 -5.66 -1.19 -0.75
N LYS A 13 -6.02 -0.30 -1.69
CA LYS A 13 -7.13 0.65 -1.53
C LYS A 13 -8.47 -0.03 -1.28
N ASN A 14 -8.72 -1.19 -1.88
CA ASN A 14 -9.98 -1.93 -1.73
C ASN A 14 -9.95 -2.95 -0.58
N GLY A 15 -8.80 -3.15 0.07
CA GLY A 15 -8.64 -4.16 1.12
C GLY A 15 -8.62 -5.60 0.59
N ASP A 16 -8.29 -5.81 -0.68
CA ASP A 16 -8.22 -7.15 -1.30
C ASP A 16 -6.90 -7.85 -0.94
N ILE A 17 -6.91 -8.48 0.25
CA ILE A 17 -5.73 -9.10 0.85
C ILE A 17 -5.13 -10.20 -0.03
N GLU A 18 -5.98 -11.03 -0.63
CA GLU A 18 -5.51 -12.15 -1.46
C GLU A 18 -4.83 -11.65 -2.73
N LYS A 19 -5.40 -10.61 -3.36
CA LYS A 19 -4.75 -9.97 -4.50
C LYS A 19 -3.44 -9.27 -4.11
N VAL A 20 -3.40 -8.60 -2.96
CA VAL A 20 -2.16 -7.99 -2.42
C VAL A 20 -1.06 -9.04 -2.27
N LYS A 21 -1.35 -10.19 -1.66
CA LYS A 21 -0.37 -11.29 -1.49
C LYS A 21 0.13 -11.84 -2.84
N SER A 22 -0.76 -12.04 -3.81
CA SER A 22 -0.39 -12.51 -5.16
C SER A 22 0.56 -11.54 -5.82
N LEU A 23 0.20 -10.25 -5.86
CA LEU A 23 0.99 -9.21 -6.52
C LEU A 23 2.38 -9.04 -5.88
N ILE A 24 2.48 -9.12 -4.55
CA ILE A 24 3.78 -9.11 -3.85
C ILE A 24 4.64 -10.30 -4.29
N SER A 25 4.04 -11.49 -4.39
CA SER A 25 4.73 -12.71 -4.82
C SER A 25 5.17 -12.65 -6.29
N GLU A 26 4.44 -11.91 -7.13
CA GLU A 26 4.77 -11.62 -8.53
C GLU A 26 5.82 -10.50 -8.70
N GLY A 27 6.27 -9.89 -7.60
CA GLY A 27 7.33 -8.87 -7.60
C GLY A 27 6.83 -7.44 -7.78
N ALA A 28 5.57 -7.15 -7.43
CA ALA A 28 5.10 -5.78 -7.32
C ALA A 28 5.95 -4.99 -6.31
N ASP A 29 6.22 -3.72 -6.64
CA ASP A 29 6.92 -2.82 -5.73
C ASP A 29 5.96 -2.34 -4.64
N VAL A 30 6.19 -2.79 -3.40
CA VAL A 30 5.35 -2.45 -2.24
C VAL A 30 5.46 -0.98 -1.81
N ASN A 31 6.51 -0.29 -2.24
CA ASN A 31 6.73 1.14 -1.99
C ASN A 31 6.35 2.01 -3.18
N VAL A 32 5.68 1.45 -4.19
CA VAL A 32 5.19 2.23 -5.33
C VAL A 32 4.34 3.40 -4.82
N VAL A 33 4.53 4.57 -5.41
CA VAL A 33 3.69 5.75 -5.20
C VAL A 33 2.80 5.98 -6.41
N ASP A 34 1.55 6.37 -6.17
CA ASP A 34 0.69 6.88 -7.24
C ASP A 34 0.99 8.36 -7.57
N LYS A 35 0.19 8.96 -8.44
CA LYS A 35 0.33 10.37 -8.86
C LYS A 35 0.16 11.38 -7.71
N ASN A 36 -0.44 10.96 -6.60
CA ASN A 36 -0.65 11.77 -5.41
C ASN A 36 0.49 11.57 -4.39
N GLY A 37 1.41 10.64 -4.64
CA GLY A 37 2.46 10.27 -3.70
C GLY A 37 2.04 9.21 -2.69
N ASP A 38 0.85 8.61 -2.85
CA ASP A 38 0.33 7.65 -1.89
C ASP A 38 0.81 6.23 -2.21
N THR A 39 1.23 5.50 -1.17
CA THR A 39 1.66 4.11 -1.28
C THR A 39 0.48 3.15 -1.04
N PRO A 40 0.61 1.85 -1.41
CA PRO A 40 -0.34 0.82 -1.01
C PRO A 40 -0.65 0.84 0.50
N LEU A 41 0.38 1.06 1.32
CA LEU A 41 0.25 1.13 2.77
C LEU A 41 -0.59 2.33 3.23
N ILE A 42 -0.40 3.51 2.62
CA ILE A 42 -1.21 4.70 2.90
C ILE A 42 -2.67 4.46 2.51
N TRP A 43 -2.93 3.88 1.34
CA TRP A 43 -4.29 3.57 0.89
C TRP A 43 -5.00 2.57 1.81
N ALA A 44 -4.33 1.49 2.19
CA ALA A 44 -4.88 0.49 3.11
C ALA A 44 -5.18 1.09 4.50
N ALA A 45 -4.29 1.93 5.03
CA ALA A 45 -4.48 2.61 6.31
C ALA A 45 -5.64 3.63 6.27
N THR A 46 -5.68 4.47 5.21
CA THR A 46 -6.72 5.49 5.01
C THR A 46 -8.12 4.90 4.96
N ASN A 47 -8.27 3.71 4.37
CA ASN A 47 -9.56 3.03 4.26
C ASN A 47 -9.84 2.04 5.39
N GLY A 48 -8.99 1.98 6.43
CA GLY A 48 -9.21 1.13 7.60
C GLY A 48 -9.02 -0.37 7.35
N HIS A 49 -8.32 -0.77 6.28
CA HIS A 49 -8.08 -2.17 5.92
C HIS A 49 -6.96 -2.79 6.75
N LYS A 50 -7.23 -3.02 8.05
CA LYS A 50 -6.24 -3.47 9.04
C LYS A 50 -5.46 -4.71 8.61
N GLU A 51 -6.12 -5.75 8.12
CA GLU A 51 -5.44 -6.99 7.70
C GLU A 51 -4.52 -6.78 6.48
N THR A 52 -4.90 -5.88 5.57
CA THR A 52 -4.06 -5.48 4.43
C THR A 52 -2.85 -4.69 4.89
N VAL A 53 -3.02 -3.76 5.85
CA VAL A 53 -1.93 -3.03 6.50
C VAL A 53 -0.95 -4.01 7.15
N GLU A 54 -1.45 -4.94 7.95
CA GLU A 54 -0.61 -5.96 8.61
C GLU A 54 0.12 -6.86 7.61
N THR A 55 -0.49 -7.15 6.46
CA THR A 55 0.14 -7.93 5.38
C THR A 55 1.29 -7.15 4.74
N LEU A 56 1.07 -5.88 4.38
CA LEU A 56 2.09 -5.01 3.79
C LEU A 56 3.26 -4.75 4.74
N LEU A 57 3.00 -4.56 6.04
CA LEU A 57 4.03 -4.34 7.07
C LEU A 57 4.96 -5.53 7.28
N LYS A 58 4.56 -6.74 6.86
CA LYS A 58 5.41 -7.94 6.92
C LYS A 58 6.40 -8.04 5.75
N VAL A 59 6.26 -7.20 4.72
CA VAL A 59 7.14 -7.24 3.55
C VAL A 59 8.49 -6.61 3.89
N LYS A 60 9.58 -7.34 3.60
CA LYS A 60 10.94 -6.84 3.82
C LYS A 60 11.19 -5.60 2.97
N GLY A 61 11.66 -4.52 3.59
CA GLY A 61 11.99 -3.27 2.91
C GLY A 61 10.80 -2.33 2.68
N ILE A 62 9.63 -2.61 3.28
CA ILE A 62 8.51 -1.67 3.30
C ILE A 62 8.93 -0.35 3.99
N ASP A 63 8.65 0.78 3.34
CA ASP A 63 8.90 2.11 3.90
C ASP A 63 7.62 2.64 4.56
N VAL A 64 7.66 2.74 5.89
CA VAL A 64 6.54 3.23 6.71
C VAL A 64 6.56 4.74 6.91
N ASN A 65 7.61 5.43 6.45
CA ASN A 65 7.80 6.87 6.62
C ASN A 65 7.42 7.68 5.39
N VAL A 66 6.96 7.02 4.32
CA VAL A 66 6.52 7.70 3.11
C VAL A 66 5.40 8.68 3.46
N LYS A 67 5.54 9.90 2.95
CA LYS A 67 4.56 10.96 3.10
C LYS A 67 3.72 11.04 1.84
N GLY A 68 2.43 10.79 1.98
CA GLY A 68 1.45 10.93 0.92
C GLY A 68 1.18 12.39 0.54
N GLN A 69 0.14 12.61 -0.26
CA GLN A 69 -0.18 13.90 -0.88
C GLN A 69 -0.26 15.08 0.11
N TYR A 70 -0.67 14.81 1.35
CA TYR A 70 -0.89 15.81 2.39
C TYR A 70 0.21 15.82 3.46
N GLY A 71 1.36 15.19 3.18
CA GLY A 71 2.42 15.04 4.17
C GLY A 71 2.15 13.98 5.24
N TYR A 72 1.01 13.28 5.14
CA TYR A 72 0.61 12.24 6.08
C TYR A 72 1.38 10.94 5.85
N THR A 73 1.84 10.37 6.96
CA THR A 73 2.37 8.99 6.96
C THR A 73 1.20 8.00 7.11
N PRO A 74 1.42 6.71 6.83
CA PRO A 74 0.41 5.68 7.09
C PRO A 74 -0.21 5.75 8.50
N LEU A 75 0.59 6.11 9.52
CA LEU A 75 0.10 6.26 10.90
C LEU A 75 -0.84 7.45 11.09
N HIS A 76 -0.63 8.56 10.36
CA HIS A 76 -1.54 9.70 10.39
C HIS A 76 -2.85 9.40 9.66
N SER A 77 -2.80 8.55 8.64
CA SER A 77 -3.96 8.22 7.83
C SER A 77 -4.79 7.06 8.37
N ALA A 78 -4.35 6.34 9.40
CA ALA A 78 -5.12 5.25 9.98
C ALA A 78 -6.44 5.77 10.60
N ALA A 79 -7.58 5.26 10.12
CA ALA A 79 -8.92 5.55 10.62
C ALA A 79 -9.23 4.85 11.96
#